data_AF-A0A1G7VWB4-F1
#
_entry.id   AF-A0A1G7VWB4-F1
#
_cell.length_a   1.000
_cell.length_b   1.000
_cell.length_c   1.000
_cell.angle_alpha   90.00
_cell.angle_beta   90.00
_cell.angle_gamma   90.00
#
_symmetry.space_group_name_H-M   'P 1'
#
loop_
_entity.id
_entity.type
_entity.pdbx_description
1 polymer ?
#
loop_
_entity_poly.entity_id
_entity_poly.type
_entity_poly.pdbx_seq_one_letter_code
_entity_poly.pdbx_strand_id
1 'polypeptide(L)'
;MDKTERLFAIMDALRRHRRPVTAAQLAEDQGVSVRTLYRDIKTLIGLGAPIDGEAGMGYMLRPGFFLPPLMFSVEELEALVLGARWVEAQPDVELSRAARNALGKIATASPDDLRDKIADTGLWPVLIGGQERALPLMSLVREAMRTERALEIEYQDEVGSMSRRAIWPL
;
A
#
# COMPACT_ATOMS: atom_id res chain seq x y z
N MET A 1 -14.11 -18.33 23.38
CA MET A 1 -13.27 -17.38 22.63
C MET A 1 -12.70 -16.37 23.59
N ASP A 2 -11.38 -16.20 23.59
CA ASP A 2 -10.75 -15.14 24.39
C ASP A 2 -11.19 -13.76 23.86
N LYS A 3 -11.18 -12.74 24.72
CA LYS A 3 -11.53 -11.37 24.30
C LYS A 3 -10.59 -10.89 23.19
N THR A 4 -9.30 -11.15 23.32
CA THR A 4 -8.29 -10.70 22.35
C THR A 4 -8.53 -11.31 20.98
N GLU A 5 -8.72 -12.63 20.95
CA GLU A 5 -9.06 -13.41 19.75
C GLU A 5 -10.30 -12.85 19.06
N ARG A 6 -11.33 -12.48 19.83
CA ARG A 6 -12.56 -11.88 19.29
C ARG A 6 -12.34 -10.50 18.71
N LEU A 7 -11.53 -9.65 19.34
CA LEU A 7 -11.19 -8.33 18.78
C LEU A 7 -10.49 -8.47 17.41
N PHE A 8 -9.59 -9.45 17.27
CA PHE A 8 -8.95 -9.77 15.99
C PHE A 8 -9.96 -10.24 14.95
N ALA A 9 -10.87 -11.15 15.31
CA ALA A 9 -11.87 -11.67 14.39
C ALA A 9 -12.87 -10.58 13.92
N ILE A 10 -13.25 -9.65 14.81
CA ILE A 10 -14.06 -8.47 14.44
C ILE A 10 -13.30 -7.56 13.46
N MET A 11 -12.01 -7.31 13.71
CA MET A 11 -11.18 -6.52 12.79
C MET A 11 -11.06 -7.17 11.40
N ASP A 12 -10.88 -8.49 11.34
CA ASP A 12 -10.81 -9.20 10.07
C ASP A 12 -12.16 -9.18 9.32
N ALA A 13 -13.27 -9.36 10.05
CA ALA A 13 -14.61 -9.23 9.47
C ALA A 13 -14.83 -7.84 8.85
N LEU A 14 -14.40 -6.76 9.52
CA LEU A 14 -14.49 -5.40 8.98
C LEU A 14 -13.56 -5.17 7.77
N ARG A 15 -12.41 -5.83 7.69
CA ARG A 15 -11.49 -5.75 6.52
C ARG A 15 -12.08 -6.40 5.28
N ARG A 16 -12.80 -7.51 5.45
CA ARG A 16 -13.42 -8.26 4.33
C ARG A 16 -14.59 -7.51 3.68
N HIS A 17 -15.17 -6.54 4.38
CA HIS A 17 -16.34 -5.81 3.91
C HIS A 17 -16.01 -4.39 3.45
N ARG A 18 -16.23 -4.12 2.16
CA ARG A 18 -16.09 -2.76 1.58
C ARG A 18 -17.30 -1.85 1.87
N ARG A 19 -18.36 -2.38 2.49
CA ARG A 19 -19.60 -1.68 2.85
C ARG A 19 -19.85 -1.79 4.36
N PRO A 20 -20.60 -0.86 4.97
CA PRO A 20 -20.98 -0.96 6.38
C PRO A 20 -21.63 -2.30 6.71
N VAL A 21 -21.16 -2.95 7.78
CA VAL A 21 -21.71 -4.20 8.31
C VAL A 21 -22.41 -3.91 9.62
N THR A 22 -23.62 -4.44 9.81
CA THR A 22 -24.38 -4.16 11.03
C THR A 22 -23.75 -4.82 12.27
N ALA A 23 -23.99 -4.22 13.43
CA ALA A 23 -23.60 -4.80 14.70
C ALA A 23 -24.29 -6.16 14.96
N ALA A 24 -25.47 -6.39 14.39
CA ALA A 24 -26.17 -7.66 14.52
C ALA A 24 -25.44 -8.78 13.76
N GLN A 25 -25.09 -8.53 12.50
CA GLN A 25 -24.35 -9.49 11.66
C GLN A 25 -22.98 -9.83 12.25
N LEU A 26 -22.22 -8.81 12.64
CA LEU A 26 -20.92 -9.02 13.28
C LEU A 26 -21.03 -9.77 14.62
N ALA A 27 -22.13 -9.60 15.36
CA ALA A 27 -22.35 -10.32 16.61
C ALA A 27 -22.70 -11.80 16.37
N GLU A 28 -23.52 -12.07 15.35
CA GLU A 28 -23.89 -13.41 14.91
C GLU A 28 -22.66 -14.20 14.43
N ASP A 29 -21.86 -13.61 13.53
CA ASP A 29 -20.63 -14.20 13.01
C ASP A 29 -19.63 -14.59 14.11
N GLN A 30 -19.60 -13.81 15.19
CA GLN A 30 -18.67 -13.99 16.31
C GLN A 30 -19.28 -14.76 17.48
N GLY A 31 -20.54 -15.19 17.39
CA GLY A 31 -21.24 -15.93 18.44
C GLY A 31 -21.39 -15.16 19.76
N VAL A 32 -21.57 -13.83 19.69
CA VAL A 32 -21.71 -12.97 20.88
C VAL A 32 -22.98 -12.12 20.84
N SER A 33 -23.35 -11.52 21.98
CA SER A 33 -24.43 -10.55 22.02
C SER A 33 -24.04 -9.24 21.33
N VAL A 34 -25.02 -8.54 20.75
CA VAL A 34 -24.83 -7.20 20.16
C VAL A 34 -24.24 -6.20 21.17
N ARG A 35 -24.64 -6.29 22.46
CA ARG A 35 -24.09 -5.47 23.54
C ARG A 35 -22.59 -5.72 23.75
N THR A 36 -22.16 -6.98 23.66
CA THR A 36 -20.75 -7.35 23.73
C THR A 36 -19.99 -6.76 22.55
N LEU A 37 -20.55 -6.88 21.34
CA LEU A 37 -19.94 -6.34 20.13
C LEU A 37 -19.74 -4.82 20.21
N TYR A 38 -20.74 -4.07 20.67
CA TYR A 38 -20.59 -2.61 20.86
C TYR A 38 -19.44 -2.25 21.79
N ARG A 39 -19.25 -3.02 22.87
CA ARG A 39 -18.14 -2.81 23.81
C ARG A 39 -16.79 -3.15 23.18
N ASP A 40 -16.75 -4.16 22.33
CA ASP A 40 -15.54 -4.59 21.61
C ASP A 40 -15.15 -3.60 20.51
N ILE A 41 -16.11 -3.08 19.73
CA ILE A 41 -15.90 -1.97 18.78
C ILE A 41 -15.36 -0.75 19.51
N LYS A 42 -15.95 -0.37 20.65
CA LYS A 42 -15.44 0.74 21.47
C LYS A 42 -14.02 0.49 21.98
N THR A 43 -13.70 -0.76 22.31
CA THR A 43 -12.33 -1.15 22.71
C THR A 43 -11.36 -0.98 21.53
N LEU A 44 -11.72 -1.44 20.33
CA LEU A 44 -10.92 -1.29 19.12
C LEU A 44 -10.66 0.19 18.77
N ILE A 45 -11.70 1.03 18.84
CA ILE A 45 -11.56 2.48 18.62
C ILE A 45 -10.62 3.10 19.67
N GLY A 46 -10.75 2.71 20.94
CA GLY A 46 -9.86 3.16 22.01
C GLY A 46 -8.40 2.72 21.83
N LEU A 47 -8.17 1.63 21.11
CA LEU A 47 -6.84 1.14 20.71
C LEU A 47 -6.33 1.78 19.40
N GLY A 48 -7.10 2.67 18.78
CA GLY A 48 -6.71 3.39 17.56
C GLY A 48 -7.19 2.76 16.24
N ALA A 49 -8.11 1.80 16.27
CA ALA A 49 -8.67 1.25 15.04
C ALA A 49 -9.53 2.30 14.31
N PRO A 50 -9.30 2.55 13.00
CA PRO A 50 -10.02 3.56 12.23
C PRO A 50 -11.40 3.04 11.78
N ILE A 51 -12.28 2.77 12.73
CA ILE A 51 -13.64 2.27 12.49
C ILE A 51 -14.59 3.46 12.46
N ASP A 52 -15.30 3.63 11.34
CA ASP A 52 -16.41 4.57 11.23
C ASP A 52 -17.74 3.81 11.32
N GLY A 53 -18.75 4.45 11.90
CA GLY A 53 -20.07 3.87 12.03
C GLY A 53 -20.75 4.16 13.35
N GLU A 54 -22.07 4.05 13.35
CA GLU A 54 -22.92 4.29 14.51
C GLU A 54 -23.97 3.17 14.65
N ALA A 55 -24.55 3.07 15.85
CA ALA A 55 -25.63 2.12 16.11
C ALA A 55 -26.78 2.32 15.10
N GLY A 56 -27.16 1.25 14.41
CA GLY A 56 -28.22 1.28 13.40
C GLY A 56 -27.75 1.59 11.97
N MET A 57 -26.56 2.20 11.77
CA MET A 57 -25.98 2.43 10.44
C MET A 57 -24.94 1.36 10.04
N GLY A 58 -24.38 0.66 11.03
CA GLY A 58 -23.33 -0.34 10.83
C GLY A 58 -21.93 0.24 10.91
N TYR A 59 -20.93 -0.63 10.84
CA TYR A 59 -19.51 -0.33 11.03
C TYR A 59 -18.71 -0.67 9.79
N MET A 60 -17.72 0.15 9.46
CA MET A 60 -16.73 -0.12 8.42
C MET A 60 -15.37 0.44 8.82
N LEU A 61 -14.31 -0.12 8.26
CA LEU A 61 -13.00 0.53 8.33
C LEU A 61 -12.98 1.73 7.39
N ARG A 62 -12.54 2.88 7.91
CA ARG A 62 -12.37 4.11 7.13
C ARG A 62 -11.40 3.82 5.98
N PRO A 63 -11.77 4.08 4.72
CA PRO A 63 -10.84 3.98 3.61
C PRO A 63 -9.73 5.02 3.82
N GLY A 64 -8.48 4.58 3.97
CA GLY A 64 -7.36 5.50 4.25
C GLY A 64 -6.02 4.80 4.28
N PHE A 65 -4.96 5.55 4.00
CA PHE A 65 -3.57 5.17 3.71
C PHE A 65 -2.79 4.45 4.84
N PHE A 66 -3.47 3.74 5.73
CA PHE A 66 -2.85 2.92 6.76
C PHE A 66 -2.88 1.46 6.33
N LEU A 67 -1.69 0.88 6.12
CA LEU A 67 -1.58 -0.57 5.99
C LEU A 67 -1.75 -1.16 7.40
N PRO A 68 -2.71 -2.09 7.61
CA PRO A 68 -2.78 -2.80 8.88
C PRO A 68 -1.46 -3.52 9.18
N PRO A 69 -1.21 -3.97 10.42
CA PRO A 69 -0.08 -4.85 10.70
C PRO A 69 -0.12 -6.06 9.75
N LEU A 70 0.94 -6.21 8.95
CA LEU A 70 1.14 -7.30 8.00
C LEU A 70 2.24 -8.21 8.57
N MET A 71 2.04 -9.51 8.45
CA MET A 71 3.10 -10.49 8.71
C MET A 71 3.66 -10.90 7.36
N PHE A 72 4.96 -10.70 7.16
CA PHE A 72 5.67 -11.14 5.96
C PHE A 72 6.56 -12.33 6.30
N SER A 73 6.65 -13.28 5.37
CA SER A 73 7.75 -14.25 5.40
C SER A 73 9.08 -13.56 5.11
N VAL A 74 10.19 -14.24 5.37
CA VAL A 74 11.54 -13.73 5.04
C VAL A 74 11.65 -13.48 3.54
N GLU A 75 11.17 -14.42 2.72
CA GLU A 75 11.21 -14.36 1.25
C GLU A 75 10.32 -13.25 0.69
N GLU A 76 9.14 -13.02 1.27
CA GLU A 76 8.26 -11.92 0.88
C GLU A 76 8.92 -10.57 1.16
N LEU A 77 9.63 -10.45 2.29
CA LEU A 77 10.31 -9.24 2.66
C LEU A 77 11.54 -8.99 1.78
N GLU A 78 12.30 -10.03 1.44
CA GLU A 78 13.39 -9.95 0.44
C GLU A 78 12.87 -9.49 -0.93
N ALA A 79 11.74 -10.03 -1.40
CA ALA A 79 11.12 -9.63 -2.67
C ALA A 79 10.70 -8.16 -2.67
N LEU A 80 10.09 -7.68 -1.59
CA LEU A 80 9.71 -6.28 -1.43
C LEU A 80 10.94 -5.36 -1.43
N VAL A 81 12.01 -5.76 -0.76
CA VAL A 81 13.26 -4.99 -0.68
C VAL A 81 13.93 -4.89 -2.05
N LEU A 82 14.02 -6.02 -2.77
CA LEU A 82 14.60 -6.06 -4.11
C LEU A 82 13.78 -5.19 -5.09
N GLY A 83 12.46 -5.30 -5.06
CA GLY A 83 11.56 -4.50 -5.90
C GLY A 83 11.66 -3.01 -5.59
N ALA A 84 11.72 -2.62 -4.32
CA ALA A 84 11.90 -1.23 -3.93
C ALA A 84 13.25 -0.65 -4.38
N ARG A 85 14.35 -1.40 -4.26
CA ARG A 85 15.66 -0.99 -4.79
C ARG A 85 15.68 -0.89 -6.32
N TRP A 86 14.94 -1.75 -7.01
CA TRP A 86 14.78 -1.66 -8.47
C TRP A 86 14.08 -0.38 -8.88
N VAL A 87 13.04 -0.01 -8.13
CA VAL A 87 12.32 1.26 -8.29
C VAL A 87 13.24 2.46 -8.00
N GLU A 88 14.07 2.41 -6.97
CA GLU A 88 15.02 3.47 -6.65
C GLU A 88 15.99 3.79 -7.78
N ALA A 89 16.40 2.75 -8.51
CA ALA A 89 17.29 2.86 -9.65
C ALA A 89 16.64 3.38 -10.94
N GLN A 90 15.31 3.53 -10.97
CA GLN A 90 14.61 4.09 -12.13
C GLN A 90 14.74 5.62 -12.18
N PRO A 91 14.67 6.24 -13.38
CA PRO A 91 14.74 7.69 -13.56
C PRO A 91 13.43 8.42 -13.17
N ASP A 92 12.85 8.10 -12.00
CA ASP A 92 11.68 8.77 -11.42
C ASP A 92 11.96 9.19 -9.98
N VAL A 93 12.37 10.45 -9.78
CA VAL A 93 12.79 10.97 -8.48
C VAL A 93 11.71 10.85 -7.40
N GLU A 94 10.45 11.07 -7.77
CA GLU A 94 9.32 10.98 -6.85
C GLU A 94 9.11 9.54 -6.39
N LEU A 95 9.13 8.59 -7.34
CA LEU A 95 8.95 7.18 -7.02
C LEU A 95 10.16 6.59 -6.27
N SER A 96 11.38 6.96 -6.64
CA SER A 96 12.61 6.57 -5.92
C SER A 96 12.60 7.09 -4.47
N ARG A 97 12.08 8.30 -4.23
CA ARG A 97 11.90 8.82 -2.86
C ARG A 97 10.84 8.03 -2.09
N ALA A 98 9.73 7.69 -2.73
CA ALA A 98 8.68 6.87 -2.11
C ALA A 98 9.19 5.47 -1.73
N ALA A 99 9.99 4.84 -2.60
CA ALA A 99 10.61 3.54 -2.34
C ALA A 99 11.55 3.57 -1.13
N ARG A 100 12.45 4.57 -1.04
CA ARG A 100 13.32 4.76 0.14
C ARG A 100 12.53 4.89 1.45
N ASN A 101 11.46 5.68 1.41
CA ASN A 101 10.59 5.86 2.57
C ASN A 101 9.87 4.56 2.96
N ALA A 102 9.47 3.74 1.99
CA ALA A 102 8.85 2.44 2.25
C ALA A 102 9.86 1.46 2.87
N LEU A 103 11.08 1.38 2.35
CA LEU A 103 12.16 0.57 2.91
C LEU A 103 12.48 0.98 4.35
N GLY A 104 12.54 2.27 4.66
CA GLY A 104 12.74 2.75 6.03
C GLY A 104 11.65 2.29 7.01
N LYS A 105 10.39 2.24 6.55
CA LYS A 105 9.26 1.73 7.36
C LYS A 105 9.37 0.21 7.57
N ILE A 106 9.72 -0.54 6.52
CA ILE A 106 9.92 -2.00 6.59
C ILE A 106 11.07 -2.33 7.53
N ALA A 107 12.21 -1.66 7.38
CA ALA A 107 13.39 -1.85 8.24
C ALA A 107 13.04 -1.59 9.70
N THR A 108 12.31 -0.50 10.01
CA THR A 108 11.90 -0.18 11.39
C THR A 108 11.01 -1.25 12.01
N ALA A 109 10.16 -1.90 11.21
CA ALA A 109 9.24 -2.95 11.65
C ALA A 109 9.85 -4.37 11.65
N SER A 110 11.09 -4.54 11.16
CA SER A 110 11.73 -5.86 11.03
C SER A 110 12.63 -6.21 12.22
N PRO A 111 12.76 -7.50 12.58
CA PRO A 111 13.78 -7.99 13.52
C PRO A 111 15.20 -7.60 13.10
N ASP A 112 16.11 -7.45 14.05
CA ASP A 112 17.47 -6.92 13.83
C ASP A 112 18.27 -7.76 12.81
N ASP A 113 18.12 -9.08 12.88
CA ASP A 113 18.70 -10.08 11.99
C ASP A 113 18.22 -9.95 10.53
N LEU A 114 16.99 -9.47 10.31
CA LEU A 114 16.47 -9.18 8.98
C LEU A 114 16.86 -7.78 8.52
N ARG A 115 16.98 -6.83 9.45
CA ARG A 115 17.44 -5.45 9.20
C ARG A 115 18.89 -5.42 8.73
N ASP A 116 19.74 -6.23 9.35
CA ASP A 116 21.14 -6.42 8.95
C ASP A 116 21.22 -7.09 7.57
N LYS A 117 20.39 -8.10 7.29
CA LYS A 117 20.29 -8.65 5.93
C LYS A 117 19.85 -7.59 4.92
N ILE A 118 18.85 -6.76 5.19
CA ILE A 118 18.45 -5.68 4.28
C ILE A 118 19.61 -4.72 4.01
N ALA A 119 20.40 -4.39 5.02
CA ALA A 119 21.55 -3.50 4.90
C ALA A 119 22.74 -4.15 4.16
N ASP A 120 23.01 -5.42 4.45
CA ASP A 120 24.25 -6.13 4.07
C ASP A 120 24.07 -6.95 2.78
N THR A 121 22.84 -7.29 2.40
CA THR A 121 22.63 -8.10 1.20
C THR A 121 22.89 -7.24 -0.04
N GLY A 122 23.84 -7.70 -0.85
CA GLY A 122 24.06 -7.33 -2.24
C GLY A 122 22.90 -7.64 -3.19
N LEU A 123 21.66 -7.62 -2.68
CA LEU A 123 20.40 -7.59 -3.41
C LEU A 123 20.28 -6.22 -4.08
N TRP A 124 21.10 -6.01 -5.10
CA TRP A 124 20.95 -4.94 -6.04
C TRP A 124 20.39 -5.56 -7.31
N PRO A 125 19.34 -4.96 -7.89
CA PRO A 125 18.85 -5.41 -9.17
C PRO A 125 19.95 -5.21 -10.21
N VAL A 126 20.14 -6.19 -11.08
CA VAL A 126 20.97 -6.01 -12.28
C VAL A 126 20.25 -5.00 -13.17
N LEU A 127 20.81 -3.80 -13.30
CA LEU A 127 20.29 -2.78 -14.19
C LEU A 127 20.80 -3.06 -15.60
N ILE A 128 19.93 -3.63 -16.44
CA ILE A 128 20.18 -3.78 -17.87
C ILE A 128 19.72 -2.48 -18.54
N GLY A 129 20.61 -1.49 -18.59
CA GLY A 129 20.34 -0.18 -19.16
C GLY A 129 21.17 0.89 -18.48
N GLY A 130 21.98 1.61 -19.26
CA GLY A 130 22.88 2.65 -18.74
C GLY A 130 22.12 3.76 -18.01
N GLN A 131 22.85 4.54 -17.21
CA GLN A 131 22.30 5.72 -16.54
C GLN A 131 21.73 6.72 -17.55
N GLU A 132 20.46 6.56 -17.89
CA GLU A 132 19.71 7.59 -18.55
C GLU A 132 19.39 8.66 -17.51
N ARG A 133 19.78 9.91 -17.83
CA ARG A 133 19.50 11.09 -17.02
C ARG A 133 18.06 11.02 -16.52
N ALA A 134 17.85 11.28 -15.23
CA ALA A 134 16.53 11.46 -14.66
C ALA A 134 15.78 12.55 -15.44
N LEU A 135 14.95 12.13 -16.40
CA LEU A 135 14.07 13.03 -17.10
C LEU A 135 12.81 13.15 -16.23
N PRO A 136 12.39 14.36 -15.84
CA PRO A 136 11.16 14.57 -15.06
C PRO A 136 9.88 14.11 -15.80
N LEU A 137 10.03 13.57 -17.02
CA LEU A 137 8.98 12.98 -17.83
C LEU A 137 8.33 11.76 -17.18
N MET A 138 9.08 10.90 -16.46
CA MET A 138 8.51 9.68 -15.91
C MET A 138 7.44 9.95 -14.85
N SER A 139 7.67 10.94 -13.97
CA SER A 139 6.68 11.34 -12.98
C SER A 139 5.44 11.96 -13.64
N LEU A 140 5.63 12.75 -14.71
CA LEU A 140 4.53 13.32 -15.51
C LEU A 140 3.69 12.22 -16.18
N VAL A 141 4.35 11.23 -16.80
CA VAL A 141 3.68 10.09 -17.44
C VAL A 141 2.86 9.30 -16.44
N ARG A 142 3.45 8.98 -15.29
CA ARG A 142 2.77 8.25 -14.21
C ARG A 142 1.55 9.01 -13.66
N GLU A 143 1.64 10.32 -13.53
CA GLU A 143 0.52 11.16 -13.10
C GLU A 143 -0.60 11.16 -14.14
N ALA A 144 -0.26 11.26 -15.43
CA ALA A 144 -1.23 11.19 -16.51
C ALA A 144 -1.94 9.83 -16.56
N MET A 145 -1.21 8.72 -16.32
CA MET A 145 -1.82 7.39 -16.18
C MET A 145 -2.78 7.32 -14.99
N ARG A 146 -2.37 7.83 -13.81
CA ARG A 146 -3.20 7.78 -12.59
C ARG A 146 -4.46 8.64 -12.70
N THR A 147 -4.38 9.75 -13.43
CA THR A 147 -5.48 10.69 -13.61
C THR A 147 -6.27 10.48 -14.91
N GLU A 148 -5.95 9.42 -15.65
CA GLU A 148 -6.58 9.06 -16.93
C GLU A 148 -6.56 10.22 -17.94
N ARG A 149 -5.40 10.88 -18.06
CA ARG A 149 -5.20 12.02 -18.96
C ARG A 149 -4.27 11.67 -20.13
N ALA A 150 -4.63 12.16 -21.32
CA ALA A 150 -3.75 12.11 -22.47
C ALA A 150 -2.58 13.10 -22.31
N LEU A 151 -1.42 12.76 -22.89
CA LEU A 151 -0.24 13.62 -22.97
C LEU A 151 -0.07 14.13 -24.39
N GLU A 152 0.25 15.40 -24.54
CA GLU A 152 0.70 15.95 -25.81
C GLU A 152 2.23 15.87 -25.87
N ILE A 153 2.76 15.25 -26.94
CA ILE A 153 4.19 15.09 -27.15
C ILE A 153 4.61 15.71 -28.49
N GLU A 154 5.82 16.25 -28.51
CA GLU A 154 6.54 16.50 -29.76
C GLU A 154 7.37 15.25 -30.08
N TYR A 155 7.12 14.66 -31.24
CA TYR A 155 7.70 13.41 -31.67
C TYR A 155 8.45 13.61 -32.98
N GLN A 156 9.73 13.25 -32.96
CA GLN A 156 10.56 13.16 -34.16
C GLN A 156 10.57 11.70 -34.63
N ASP A 157 10.18 11.47 -35.88
CA ASP A 157 10.28 10.14 -36.49
C ASP A 157 11.72 9.81 -36.93
N GLU A 158 11.94 8.58 -37.40
CA GLU A 158 13.27 8.08 -37.80
C GLU A 158 13.90 8.85 -38.97
N VAL A 159 13.08 9.53 -39.78
CA VAL A 159 13.52 10.36 -40.91
C VAL A 159 13.66 11.84 -40.51
N GLY A 160 13.44 12.17 -39.23
CA GLY A 160 13.69 13.49 -38.67
C GLY A 160 12.50 14.45 -38.70
N SER A 161 11.32 14.00 -39.15
CA SER A 161 10.12 14.84 -39.24
C SER A 161 9.48 15.05 -37.88
N MET A 162 9.21 16.31 -37.54
CA MET A 162 8.58 16.69 -36.29
C MET A 162 7.05 16.61 -36.39
N SER A 163 6.41 16.04 -35.39
CA SER A 163 4.95 15.98 -35.27
C SER A 163 4.49 16.22 -33.84
N ARG A 164 3.28 16.76 -33.66
CA ARG A 164 2.61 16.80 -32.35
C ARG A 164 1.57 15.70 -32.27
N ARG A 165 1.58 14.94 -31.16
CA ARG A 165 0.71 13.78 -30.98
C ARG A 165 0.11 13.79 -29.58
N ALA A 166 -1.19 13.54 -29.49
CA ALA A 166 -1.83 13.19 -28.23
C ALA A 166 -1.74 11.66 -28.03
N ILE A 167 -1.15 11.23 -26.92
CA ILE A 167 -0.97 9.82 -26.57
C ILE A 167 -1.67 9.49 -25.26
N TRP A 168 -2.13 8.24 -25.14
CA TRP A 168 -2.60 7.66 -23.90
C TRP A 168 -1.47 6.81 -23.32
N PRO A 169 -0.81 7.24 -22.23
CA PRO A 169 0.28 6.46 -21.64
C PRO A 169 -0.24 5.15 -21.05
N LEU A 170 0.53 4.07 -21.22
CA LEU A 170 0.22 2.70 -20.81
C LEU A 170 1.14 2.20 -19.69
#